data_AF-A0A8A3NW37-F1
#
_entry.id   AF-A0A8A3NW37-F1
#
_cell.length_a   1.000
_cell.length_b   1.000
_cell.length_c   1.000
_cell.angle_alpha   90.00
_cell.angle_beta   90.00
_cell.angle_gamma   90.00
#
_symmetry.space_group_name_H-M   'P 1'
#
loop_
_entity.id
_entity.type
_entity.pdbx_description
1 polymer ?
#
loop_
_entity_poly.entity_id
_entity_poly.type
_entity_poly.pdbx_seq_one_letter_code
_entity_poly.pdbx_strand_id
1 'polypeptide(L)'
;MLSIKLSFFALLASNLASVTATRDYLGGFLTDCDVKSLTYTDETQVLTAKCKIAPGRTAIKSINLNTCISNRGGVLSWDKAVLYMPSPA
;
A
#
# COMPACT_ATOMS: atom_id res chain seq x y z
N MET A 1 4.75 41.28 53.20
CA MET A 1 5.64 40.59 52.24
C MET A 1 5.23 39.11 52.27
N LEU A 2 4.89 38.39 51.22
CA LEU A 2 5.00 38.54 49.78
C LEU A 2 4.06 37.50 49.16
N SER A 3 3.20 37.90 48.23
CA SER A 3 2.29 37.02 47.47
C SER A 3 3.06 36.08 46.55
N ILE A 4 2.70 34.79 46.49
CA ILE A 4 2.92 33.98 45.28
C ILE A 4 1.66 33.16 45.03
N LYS A 5 0.87 33.64 44.06
CA LYS A 5 -0.23 32.91 43.43
C LYS A 5 0.36 31.65 42.81
N LEU A 6 -0.10 30.46 43.22
CA LEU A 6 0.30 29.21 42.57
C LEU A 6 -0.34 29.18 41.18
N SER A 7 0.48 29.47 40.19
CA SER A 7 0.13 29.63 38.79
C SER A 7 -0.51 28.37 38.20
N PHE A 8 -1.51 28.63 37.38
CA PHE A 8 -2.09 27.79 36.33
C PHE A 8 -1.12 26.71 35.80
N PHE A 9 -1.44 25.44 36.07
CA PHE A 9 -1.05 24.35 35.18
C PHE A 9 -2.31 23.92 34.42
N ALA A 10 -2.55 24.58 33.28
CA ALA A 10 -3.47 24.06 32.29
C ALA A 10 -2.90 22.73 31.80
N LEU A 11 -3.55 21.62 32.15
CA LEU A 11 -3.30 20.33 31.50
C LEU A 11 -3.66 20.49 30.02
N LEU A 12 -2.65 20.66 29.17
CA LEU A 12 -2.82 20.41 27.74
C LEU A 12 -3.03 18.90 27.56
N ALA A 13 -4.30 18.48 27.51
CA ALA A 13 -4.66 17.19 26.96
C ALA A 13 -4.25 17.20 25.49
N SER A 14 -3.14 16.56 25.17
CA SER A 14 -2.70 16.34 23.81
C SER A 14 -3.71 15.40 23.17
N ASN A 15 -4.56 15.93 22.29
CA ASN A 15 -5.39 15.13 21.41
C ASN A 15 -4.48 14.36 20.44
N LEU A 16 -4.02 13.17 20.83
CA LEU A 16 -3.50 12.20 19.88
C LEU A 16 -4.70 11.67 19.08
N ALA A 17 -5.06 12.39 18.01
CA ALA A 17 -5.87 11.81 16.96
C ALA A 17 -5.07 10.65 16.37
N SER A 18 -5.45 9.42 16.72
CA SER A 18 -4.89 8.22 16.09
C SER A 18 -5.36 8.22 14.64
N VAL A 19 -4.48 8.63 13.73
CA VAL A 19 -4.69 8.47 12.29
C VAL A 19 -4.62 6.97 12.01
N THR A 20 -5.77 6.33 12.03
CA THR A 20 -5.89 4.96 11.53
C THR A 20 -5.86 5.08 10.02
N ALA A 21 -4.69 4.84 9.41
CA ALA A 21 -4.61 4.66 7.98
C ALA A 21 -5.51 3.45 7.62
N THR A 22 -6.68 3.71 7.05
CA THR A 22 -7.49 2.65 6.45
C THR A 22 -6.66 2.11 5.28
N ARG A 23 -6.15 0.89 5.45
CA ARG A 23 -5.40 0.19 4.41
C ARG A 23 -6.42 -0.29 3.38
N ASP A 24 -6.87 0.62 2.53
CA ASP A 24 -7.75 0.29 1.42
C ASP A 24 -6.91 -0.49 0.42
N TYR A 25 -7.04 -1.82 0.41
CA TYR A 25 -6.49 -2.64 -0.66
C TYR A 25 -7.34 -2.36 -1.90
N LEU A 26 -6.93 -1.37 -2.68
CA LEU A 26 -7.50 -0.99 -3.99
C LEU A 26 -7.23 -2.08 -5.06
N GLY A 27 -7.49 -3.35 -4.71
CA GLY A 27 -7.31 -4.51 -5.58
C GLY A 27 -8.33 -4.53 -6.72
N GLY A 28 -8.71 -5.72 -7.17
CA GLY A 28 -9.70 -5.86 -8.24
C GLY A 28 -9.15 -5.64 -9.65
N PHE A 29 -7.82 -5.67 -9.86
CA PHE A 29 -7.20 -5.48 -11.17
C PHE A 29 -7.77 -6.36 -12.30
N LEU A 30 -8.37 -7.51 -11.97
CA LEU A 30 -9.07 -8.39 -12.93
C LEU A 30 -10.30 -7.75 -13.59
N THR A 31 -10.81 -6.61 -13.08
CA THR A 31 -11.88 -5.85 -13.75
C THR A 31 -11.40 -5.16 -15.02
N ASP A 32 -10.12 -4.76 -15.05
CA ASP A 32 -9.54 -3.92 -16.10
C ASP A 32 -8.33 -4.55 -16.80
N CYS A 33 -7.89 -5.72 -16.31
CA CYS A 33 -6.75 -6.44 -16.85
C CYS A 33 -7.12 -7.88 -17.22
N ASP A 34 -6.59 -8.32 -18.35
CA ASP A 34 -6.59 -9.72 -18.77
C ASP A 34 -5.21 -10.33 -18.50
N VAL A 35 -5.14 -11.32 -17.61
CA VAL A 35 -3.89 -11.98 -17.21
C VAL A 35 -3.35 -12.78 -18.38
N LYS A 36 -2.09 -12.50 -18.75
CA LYS A 36 -1.44 -13.16 -19.89
C LYS A 36 -0.52 -14.27 -19.46
N SER A 37 0.26 -14.05 -18.41
CA SER A 37 1.17 -15.06 -17.89
C SER A 37 1.50 -14.80 -16.44
N LEU A 38 1.87 -15.88 -15.78
CA LEU A 38 2.50 -15.85 -14.48
C LEU A 38 3.76 -16.71 -14.58
N THR A 39 4.90 -16.06 -14.55
CA THR A 39 6.20 -16.71 -14.72
C THR A 39 6.82 -16.95 -13.36
N TYR A 40 7.26 -18.18 -13.12
CA TYR A 40 7.91 -18.60 -11.88
C TYR A 40 9.29 -19.15 -12.22
N THR A 41 10.33 -18.46 -11.77
CA THR A 41 11.71 -18.99 -11.70
C THR A 41 12.18 -18.89 -10.26
N ASP A 42 13.29 -19.53 -9.92
CA ASP A 42 13.85 -19.47 -8.55
C ASP A 42 14.16 -18.02 -8.10
N GLU A 43 14.29 -17.09 -9.06
CA GLU A 43 14.67 -15.70 -8.82
C GLU A 43 13.54 -14.68 -9.13
N THR A 44 12.54 -15.06 -9.93
CA THR A 44 11.53 -14.10 -10.43
C THR A 44 10.11 -14.67 -10.50
N GLN A 45 9.16 -13.93 -9.92
CA GLN A 45 7.76 -14.30 -9.78
C GLN A 45 6.95 -13.19 -10.42
N VAL A 46 6.86 -13.18 -11.75
CA VAL A 46 6.34 -12.04 -12.52
C VAL A 46 4.93 -12.32 -13.01
N LEU A 47 3.97 -11.51 -12.56
CA LEU A 47 2.62 -11.46 -13.12
C LEU A 47 2.60 -10.46 -14.26
N THR A 48 2.18 -10.90 -15.45
CA THR A 48 2.03 -10.05 -16.64
C THR A 48 0.58 -10.03 -17.09
N ALA A 49 0.03 -8.84 -17.29
CA ALA A 49 -1.35 -8.65 -17.73
C ALA A 49 -1.46 -7.55 -18.79
N LYS A 50 -2.49 -7.66 -19.64
CA LYS A 50 -2.90 -6.60 -20.56
C LYS A 50 -4.00 -5.79 -19.88
N CYS A 51 -3.67 -4.58 -19.46
CA CYS A 51 -4.55 -3.72 -18.67
C CYS A 51 -5.09 -2.56 -19.52
N LYS A 52 -6.35 -2.19 -19.28
CA LYS A 52 -6.95 -0.96 -19.79
C LYS A 52 -6.26 0.24 -19.14
N ILE A 53 -5.78 1.17 -19.97
CA ILE A 53 -5.13 2.41 -19.52
C ILE A 53 -5.94 3.65 -19.86
N ALA A 54 -6.86 3.54 -20.83
CA ALA A 54 -7.84 4.55 -21.20
C ALA A 54 -8.98 3.85 -21.97
N PRO A 55 -10.13 4.52 -22.21
CA PRO A 55 -11.17 3.97 -23.08
C PRO A 55 -10.61 3.51 -24.43
N GLY A 56 -10.85 2.25 -24.79
CA GLY A 56 -10.34 1.64 -26.03
C GLY A 56 -8.83 1.39 -26.09
N ARG A 57 -8.06 1.73 -25.04
CA ARG A 57 -6.60 1.57 -25.00
C ARG A 57 -6.15 0.62 -23.91
N THR A 58 -5.23 -0.26 -24.27
CA THR A 58 -4.63 -1.24 -23.37
C THR A 58 -3.11 -1.22 -23.46
N ALA A 59 -2.42 -1.57 -22.38
CA ALA A 59 -0.98 -1.78 -22.34
C ALA A 59 -0.63 -3.07 -21.59
N ILE A 60 0.49 -3.70 -21.96
CA ILE A 60 1.06 -4.80 -21.19
C ILE A 60 1.78 -4.20 -19.98
N LYS A 61 1.49 -4.73 -18.79
CA LYS A 61 2.10 -4.35 -17.52
C LYS A 61 2.51 -5.60 -16.76
N SER A 62 3.57 -5.47 -15.98
CA SER A 62 4.14 -6.56 -15.20
C SER A 62 4.48 -6.12 -13.78
N ILE A 63 4.30 -7.02 -12.81
CA ILE A 63 4.73 -6.83 -11.43
C ILE A 63 5.50 -8.07 -10.96
N ASN A 64 6.66 -7.85 -10.33
CA ASN A 64 7.39 -8.91 -9.65
C ASN A 64 6.80 -9.09 -8.24
N LEU A 65 6.12 -10.19 -8.00
CA LEU A 65 5.43 -10.51 -6.76
C LEU A 65 6.38 -10.63 -5.56
N ASN A 66 7.66 -10.97 -5.78
CA ASN A 66 8.66 -10.99 -4.70
C ASN A 66 8.90 -9.60 -4.08
N THR A 67 8.52 -8.53 -4.76
CA THR A 67 8.63 -7.16 -4.23
C THR A 67 7.50 -6.78 -3.27
N CYS A 68 6.41 -7.57 -3.26
CA CYS A 68 5.17 -7.22 -2.57
C CYS A 68 4.53 -8.33 -1.75
N ILE A 69 4.89 -9.59 -1.97
CA ILE A 69 4.35 -10.76 -1.29
C ILE A 69 5.51 -11.55 -0.70
N SER A 70 5.42 -11.81 0.61
CA SER A 70 6.37 -12.66 1.34
C SER A 70 5.68 -13.86 1.98
N ASN A 71 6.45 -14.91 2.25
CA ASN A 71 6.03 -16.02 3.08
C ASN A 71 6.44 -15.76 4.54
N ARG A 72 5.45 -15.67 5.44
CA ARG A 72 5.66 -15.47 6.88
C ARG A 72 5.09 -16.66 7.63
N GLY A 73 5.95 -17.62 7.97
CA GLY A 73 5.55 -18.82 8.72
C GLY A 73 4.54 -19.70 7.97
N GLY A 74 4.66 -19.82 6.65
CA GLY A 74 3.74 -20.60 5.79
C GLY A 74 2.54 -19.80 5.28
N VAL A 75 2.43 -18.51 5.62
CA VAL A 75 1.32 -17.64 5.23
C VAL A 75 1.80 -16.57 4.25
N LEU A 76 1.16 -16.49 3.09
CA LEU A 76 1.39 -15.41 2.12
C LEU A 76 0.88 -14.08 2.68
N SER A 77 1.75 -13.08 2.71
CA SER A 77 1.49 -11.78 3.33
C SER A 77 1.96 -10.64 2.42
N TRP A 78 1.21 -9.55 2.38
CA TRP A 78 1.64 -8.32 1.69
C TRP A 78 2.75 -7.61 2.47
N ASP A 79 3.86 -7.34 1.81
CA ASP A 79 4.93 -6.48 2.34
C ASP A 79 4.52 -5.00 2.26
N LYS A 80 4.88 -4.24 3.30
CA LYS A 80 4.44 -2.84 3.48
C LYS A 80 4.99 -1.86 2.42
N ALA A 81 5.92 -2.27 1.55
CA ALA A 81 6.63 -1.38 0.63
C ALA A 81 5.81 -0.93 -0.61
N VAL A 82 4.63 -1.49 -0.84
CA VAL A 82 3.83 -1.29 -2.07
C VAL A 82 2.85 -0.11 -1.96
N LEU A 83 3.23 0.95 -1.26
CA LEU A 83 2.40 2.16 -1.18
C LEU A 83 2.78 3.23 -2.22
N TYR A 84 3.70 2.92 -3.15
CA TYR A 84 4.10 3.87 -4.18
C TYR A 84 4.42 3.19 -5.51
N MET A 85 3.39 2.71 -6.20
CA MET A 85 3.45 2.60 -7.67
C MET A 85 2.64 3.77 -8.23
N PRO A 86 3.28 4.92 -8.57
CA PRO A 86 2.59 5.97 -9.27
C PRO A 86 2.18 5.42 -10.65
N SER A 87 0.90 5.55 -10.97
CA SER A 87 0.40 5.33 -12.32
C SER A 87 1.23 6.18 -13.29
N PRO A 88 1.87 5.62 -14.33
CA PRO A 88 2.52 6.45 -15.33
C PRO A 88 1.44 7.27 -16.05
N ALA A 89 1.72 8.57 -16.18
CA ALA A 89 0.94 9.55 -16.94
C ALA A 89 0.86 9.21 -18.44
#